data_AF-A0ABD0YVH4-F1
#
_entry.id   AF-A0ABD0YVH4-F1
#
_cell.length_a   1.000
_cell.length_b   1.000
_cell.length_c   1.000
_cell.angle_alpha   90.00
_cell.angle_beta   90.00
_cell.angle_gamma   90.00
#
_symmetry.space_group_name_H-M   'P 1'
#
loop_
_entity.id
_entity.type
_entity.pdbx_description
1 polymer ?
#
loop_
_entity_poly.entity_id
_entity_poly.type
_entity_poly.pdbx_seq_one_letter_code
_entity_poly.pdbx_strand_id
1 'polypeptide(L)'
;MKAKHGDNIEFVLWDGLSVTASGRSSDMQEHALQNLTYLLSHTFSSQFVFPVLGHDDPGSKPGERLGFKDVAHFWRQWLPTEAIHTFNKGQLLNYGTNTNCRRTYMYLIYGP
;
A
#
# COMPACT_ATOMS: atom_id res chain seq x y z
N MET A 1 20.10 -5.69 29.44
CA MET A 1 19.36 -4.68 28.65
C MET A 1 18.18 -5.40 28.00
N LYS A 2 16.93 -5.10 28.35
CA LYS A 2 15.79 -5.68 27.62
C LYS A 2 15.72 -4.99 26.27
N ALA A 3 15.91 -5.73 25.18
CA ALA A 3 15.69 -5.21 23.83
C ALA A 3 14.27 -4.63 23.75
N LYS A 4 14.16 -3.36 23.33
CA LYS A 4 12.86 -2.77 23.04
C LYS A 4 12.28 -3.51 21.83
N HIS A 5 11.14 -4.17 22.02
CA HIS A 5 10.36 -4.73 20.92
C HIS A 5 9.98 -3.57 19.97
N GLY A 6 10.73 -3.40 18.87
CA GLY A 6 10.54 -2.28 17.94
C GLY A 6 11.81 -1.82 17.21
N ASP A 7 13.00 -2.05 17.78
CA ASP A 7 14.26 -1.58 17.17
C ASP A 7 14.74 -2.45 15.98
N ASN A 8 14.02 -3.53 15.66
CA ASN A 8 14.36 -4.44 14.56
C ASN A 8 13.16 -4.72 13.64
N ILE A 9 12.42 -3.67 13.27
CA ILE A 9 11.41 -3.76 12.22
C ILE A 9 12.13 -3.68 10.87
N GLU A 10 12.03 -4.73 10.06
CA GLU A 10 12.61 -4.76 8.70
C GLU A 10 11.67 -4.12 7.66
N PHE A 11 10.36 -4.32 7.83
CA PHE A 11 9.33 -3.76 6.97
C PHE A 11 7.97 -3.69 7.68
N VAL A 12 7.07 -2.89 7.13
CA VAL A 12 5.67 -2.76 7.53
C VAL A 12 4.80 -3.22 6.37
N LEU A 13 3.86 -4.12 6.62
CA LEU A 13 2.78 -4.42 5.70
C LEU A 13 1.56 -3.63 6.17
N TRP A 14 1.02 -2.77 5.30
CA TRP A 14 -0.16 -1.97 5.61
C TRP A 14 -1.31 -2.37 4.69
N ASP A 15 -2.36 -2.96 5.26
CA ASP A 15 -3.53 -3.49 4.55
C ASP A 15 -4.64 -2.45 4.27
N GLY A 16 -4.29 -1.17 4.30
CA GLY A 16 -5.15 -0.09 3.83
C GLY A 16 -6.10 0.50 4.88
N LEU A 17 -7.29 0.93 4.43
CA LEU A 17 -8.29 1.70 5.20
C LEU A 17 -9.56 0.91 5.53
N SER A 18 -9.70 -0.29 4.98
CA SER A 18 -10.94 -1.06 4.77
C SER A 18 -11.93 -1.02 5.94
N VAL A 19 -11.47 -1.25 7.18
CA VAL A 19 -12.36 -1.27 8.35
C VAL A 19 -12.83 0.13 8.79
N THR A 20 -12.03 1.17 8.54
CA THR A 20 -12.30 2.55 9.01
C THR A 20 -12.96 3.45 7.97
N ALA A 21 -12.86 3.09 6.69
CA ALA A 21 -13.41 3.83 5.56
C ALA A 21 -14.90 3.57 5.33
N SER A 22 -15.43 2.43 5.79
CA SER A 22 -16.84 2.06 5.57
C SER A 22 -17.81 3.11 6.11
N GLY A 23 -18.76 3.52 5.26
CA GLY A 23 -19.78 4.52 5.59
C GLY A 23 -19.31 5.99 5.60
N ARG A 24 -18.04 6.27 5.28
CA ARG A 24 -17.53 7.66 5.15
C ARG A 24 -17.67 8.19 3.72
N SER A 25 -17.69 9.51 3.57
CA SER A 25 -17.67 10.13 2.25
C SER A 25 -16.33 9.91 1.54
N SER A 26 -16.32 9.95 0.21
CA SER A 26 -15.10 9.77 -0.58
C SER A 26 -14.03 10.82 -0.26
N ASP A 27 -14.41 12.06 0.06
CA ASP A 27 -13.47 13.11 0.48
C ASP A 27 -12.79 12.77 1.81
N MET A 28 -13.54 12.25 2.78
CA MET A 28 -12.97 11.83 4.07
C MET A 28 -12.04 10.64 3.91
N GLN A 29 -12.38 9.70 3.01
CA GLN A 29 -11.54 8.54 2.72
C GLN A 29 -10.23 8.96 2.03
N GLU A 30 -10.28 9.89 1.08
CA GLU A 30 -9.10 10.46 0.41
C GLU A 30 -8.18 11.16 1.42
N HIS A 31 -8.74 12.01 2.29
CA HIS A 31 -7.96 12.67 3.34
C HIS A 31 -7.38 11.67 4.35
N ALA A 32 -8.10 10.62 4.71
CA ALA A 32 -7.58 9.56 5.56
C ALA A 32 -6.38 8.85 4.90
N LEU A 33 -6.48 8.53 3.61
CA LEU A 33 -5.41 7.90 2.83
C LEU A 33 -4.16 8.79 2.81
N GLN A 34 -4.33 10.08 2.55
CA GLN A 34 -3.26 11.07 2.57
C GLN A 34 -2.58 11.16 3.95
N ASN A 35 -3.38 11.31 5.01
CA ASN A 35 -2.88 11.49 6.37
C ASN A 35 -2.14 10.25 6.88
N LEU A 36 -2.67 9.05 6.62
CA LEU A 36 -2.02 7.81 7.03
C LEU A 36 -0.76 7.54 6.21
N THR A 37 -0.79 7.83 4.91
CA THR A 37 0.40 7.75 4.07
C THR A 37 1.51 8.69 4.59
N TYR A 38 1.15 9.92 4.94
CA TYR A 38 2.07 10.88 5.55
C TYR A 38 2.60 10.41 6.91
N LEU A 39 1.72 9.96 7.80
CA LEU A 39 2.10 9.48 9.13
C LEU A 39 3.07 8.30 9.06
N LEU A 40 2.76 7.31 8.21
CA LEU A 40 3.59 6.11 8.04
C LEU A 40 4.95 6.44 7.44
N SER A 41 5.02 7.36 6.47
CA SER A 41 6.30 7.74 5.87
C SER A 41 7.22 8.48 6.85
N HIS A 42 6.64 9.23 7.79
CA HIS A 42 7.39 9.92 8.84
C HIS A 42 7.76 9.00 10.00
N THR A 43 6.92 8.02 10.31
CA THR A 43 7.14 7.08 11.42
C THR A 43 8.16 6.02 11.05
N PHE A 44 8.10 5.51 9.82
CA PHE A 44 8.95 4.43 9.30
C PHE A 44 9.95 4.96 8.27
N SER A 45 10.71 5.98 8.65
CA SER A 45 11.60 6.72 7.73
C SER A 45 12.73 5.88 7.11
N SER A 46 13.05 4.72 7.71
CA SER A 46 14.15 3.84 7.27
C SER A 46 13.69 2.42 6.93
N GLN A 47 12.42 2.10 7.19
CA GLN A 47 11.84 0.79 6.92
C GLN A 47 11.03 0.85 5.63
N PHE A 48 10.96 -0.28 4.94
CA PHE A 48 10.08 -0.40 3.79
C PHE A 48 8.63 -0.54 4.26
N VAL A 49 7.73 0.28 3.71
CA VAL A 49 6.29 0.14 3.90
C VAL A 49 5.70 -0.45 2.63
N PHE A 50 5.04 -1.59 2.74
CA PHE A 50 4.35 -2.26 1.64
C PHE A 50 2.84 -2.04 1.81
N PRO A 51 2.25 -1.04 1.11
CA PRO A 51 0.81 -0.85 1.13
C PRO A 51 0.11 -1.91 0.28
N VAL A 52 -1.05 -2.36 0.74
CA VAL A 52 -1.97 -3.25 0.05
C VAL A 52 -3.30 -2.54 -0.06
N LEU A 53 -3.87 -2.53 -1.27
CA LEU A 53 -5.21 -2.01 -1.50
C LEU A 53 -6.23 -3.09 -1.15
N GLY A 54 -6.98 -2.87 -0.08
CA GLY A 54 -8.08 -3.74 0.34
C GLY A 54 -9.29 -3.64 -0.59
N HIS A 55 -10.15 -4.66 -0.55
CA HIS A 55 -11.36 -4.71 -1.39
C HIS A 55 -12.32 -3.54 -1.15
N ASP A 56 -12.37 -3.01 0.08
CA ASP A 56 -13.26 -1.90 0.47
C ASP A 56 -12.52 -0.58 0.68
N ASP A 57 -11.27 -0.49 0.23
CA ASP A 57 -10.50 0.75 0.24
C ASP A 57 -10.94 1.69 -0.88
N PRO A 58 -10.80 3.02 -0.68
CA PRO A 58 -11.07 3.97 -1.75
C PRO A 58 -10.12 3.73 -2.93
N GLY A 59 -10.71 3.54 -4.11
CA GLY A 59 -10.01 3.26 -5.37
C GLY A 59 -9.83 1.77 -5.68
N SER A 60 -10.47 0.88 -4.91
CA SER A 60 -10.50 -0.56 -5.20
C SER A 60 -11.53 -0.95 -6.26
N LYS A 61 -12.58 -0.15 -6.47
CA LYS A 61 -13.68 -0.44 -7.40
C LYS A 61 -13.72 0.55 -8.58
N PRO A 62 -14.02 0.08 -9.80
CA PRO A 62 -14.21 0.98 -10.95
C PRO A 62 -15.34 1.98 -10.72
N GLY A 63 -15.13 3.24 -11.12
CA GLY A 63 -16.14 4.30 -11.00
C GLY A 63 -16.18 5.00 -9.64
N GLU A 64 -15.32 4.60 -8.69
CA GLU A 64 -15.08 5.39 -7.48
C GLU A 64 -14.34 6.69 -7.79
N ARG A 65 -14.40 7.63 -6.84
CA ARG A 65 -13.74 8.94 -6.97
C ARG A 65 -12.24 8.81 -7.14
N LEU A 66 -11.59 7.93 -6.38
CA LEU A 66 -10.18 7.61 -6.56
C LEU A 66 -10.07 6.45 -7.54
N GLY A 67 -9.15 6.54 -8.48
CA GLY A 67 -8.73 5.40 -9.29
C GLY A 67 -7.42 4.81 -8.77
N PHE A 68 -7.01 3.66 -9.33
CA PHE A 68 -5.70 3.07 -9.07
C PHE A 68 -4.55 4.05 -9.27
N LYS A 69 -4.66 4.97 -10.24
CA LYS A 69 -3.62 6.00 -10.48
C LYS A 69 -3.48 7.00 -9.33
N ASP A 70 -4.59 7.38 -8.72
CA ASP A 70 -4.59 8.33 -7.61
C ASP A 70 -4.02 7.67 -6.35
N VAL A 71 -4.42 6.43 -6.08
CA VAL A 71 -3.85 5.64 -4.97
C VAL A 71 -2.35 5.40 -5.17
N ALA A 72 -1.93 5.02 -6.38
CA ALA A 72 -0.52 4.86 -6.73
C ALA A 72 0.29 6.14 -6.51
N HIS A 73 -0.31 7.31 -6.75
CA HIS A 73 0.36 8.59 -6.53
C HIS A 73 0.74 8.79 -5.06
N PHE A 74 -0.14 8.43 -4.11
CA PHE A 74 0.17 8.50 -2.67
C PHE A 74 1.30 7.54 -2.29
N TRP A 75 1.32 6.35 -2.88
CA TRP A 75 2.25 5.27 -2.50
C TRP A 75 3.56 5.25 -3.30
N ARG A 76 3.74 6.14 -4.27
CA ARG A 76 4.94 6.23 -5.13
C ARG A 76 6.26 6.34 -4.37
N GLN A 77 6.22 6.84 -3.13
CA GLN A 77 7.40 6.96 -2.27
C GLN A 77 7.90 5.59 -1.76
N TRP A 78 7.04 4.59 -1.74
CA TRP A 78 7.35 3.24 -1.26
C TRP A 78 7.45 2.20 -2.38
N LEU A 79 6.80 2.46 -3.51
CA LEU A 79 6.70 1.51 -4.62
C LEU A 79 7.68 1.87 -5.75
N PRO A 80 8.43 0.90 -6.29
CA PRO A 80 9.25 1.13 -7.48
C PRO A 80 8.36 1.41 -8.71
N THR A 81 8.95 2.04 -9.74
CA THR A 81 8.26 2.46 -10.97
C THR A 81 7.50 1.30 -11.65
N GLU A 82 8.07 0.10 -11.66
CA GLU A 82 7.49 -1.09 -12.26
C GLU A 82 6.24 -1.57 -11.50
N ALA A 83 6.26 -1.46 -10.17
CA ALA A 83 5.13 -1.79 -9.33
C ALA A 83 3.99 -0.79 -9.54
N ILE A 84 4.30 0.51 -9.61
CA ILE A 84 3.33 1.57 -9.94
C ILE A 84 2.71 1.33 -11.32
N HIS A 85 3.51 0.97 -12.32
CA HIS A 85 3.00 0.70 -13.67
C HIS A 85 2.01 -0.46 -13.70
N THR A 86 2.26 -1.52 -12.93
CA THR A 86 1.35 -2.67 -12.84
C THR A 86 0.11 -2.33 -12.01
N PHE A 87 0.29 -1.65 -10.87
CA PHE A 87 -0.81 -1.19 -10.02
C PHE A 87 -1.81 -0.33 -10.79
N ASN A 88 -1.32 0.60 -11.61
CA ASN A 88 -2.14 1.49 -12.45
C ASN A 88 -3.01 0.77 -13.47
N LYS A 89 -2.69 -0.48 -13.83
CA LYS A 89 -3.48 -1.29 -14.76
C LYS A 89 -4.61 -2.05 -14.07
N GLY A 90 -4.71 -1.98 -12.73
CA GLY A 90 -5.59 -2.83 -11.94
C GLY A 90 -5.25 -4.32 -12.09
N GLN A 91 -4.04 -4.63 -12.58
CA GLN A 91 -3.59 -5.99 -12.82
C GLN A 91 -2.85 -6.50 -11.60
N LEU A 92 -3.20 -7.72 -11.19
CA LEU A 92 -2.47 -8.49 -10.19
C LEU A 92 -0.98 -8.56 -10.56
N LEU A 93 -0.10 -8.23 -9.62
CA LEU A 93 1.35 -8.41 -9.78
C LEU A 93 1.67 -9.92 -9.75
N ASN A 94 1.70 -10.58 -10.92
CA ASN A 94 2.31 -11.90 -11.06
C ASN A 94 3.80 -11.75 -11.41
N TYR A 95 4.70 -12.13 -10.51
CA TYR A 95 6.12 -12.27 -10.86
C TYR A 95 6.47 -13.74 -11.08
N GLY A 96 6.97 -14.02 -12.29
CA GLY A 96 7.68 -15.26 -12.62
C GLY A 96 9.01 -15.36 -11.87
N THR A 97 9.39 -16.59 -11.55
CA THR A 97 10.58 -16.95 -10.78
C THR A 97 11.87 -16.60 -11.55
N ASN A 98 12.58 -15.57 -11.11
CA ASN A 98 13.99 -15.39 -11.49
C ASN A 98 14.86 -15.50 -10.22
N THR A 99 15.74 -16.49 -10.22
CA THR A 99 16.47 -17.04 -9.07
C THR A 99 17.63 -16.15 -8.56
N ASN A 100 17.71 -14.87 -8.95
CA ASN A 100 18.87 -14.02 -8.62
C ASN A 100 18.59 -12.74 -7.83
N CYS A 101 17.35 -12.41 -7.46
CA CYS A 101 17.06 -11.28 -6.58
C CYS A 101 16.72 -11.76 -5.17
N ARG A 102 17.70 -11.76 -4.26
CA ARG A 102 17.47 -11.93 -2.81
C ARG A 102 16.79 -10.67 -2.25
N ARG A 103 15.46 -10.63 -2.37
CA ARG A 103 14.45 -9.95 -1.51
C ARG A 103 13.22 -9.63 -2.37
N THR A 104 12.47 -10.69 -2.70
CA THR A 104 11.16 -10.60 -3.34
C THR A 104 10.12 -10.37 -2.25
N TYR A 105 9.65 -9.14 -2.08
CA TYR A 105 8.50 -8.85 -1.21
C TYR A 105 7.20 -9.08 -1.98
N MET A 106 6.32 -9.84 -1.34
CA MET A 106 5.09 -10.43 -1.85
C MET A 106 4.01 -9.34 -1.97
N TYR A 107 3.70 -8.91 -3.19
CA TYR A 107 2.61 -7.95 -3.45
C TYR A 107 1.32 -8.72 -3.74
N LEU A 108 0.55 -9.01 -2.70
CA LEU A 108 -0.77 -9.62 -2.79
C LEU A 108 -1.83 -8.51 -2.75
N ILE A 109 -2.55 -8.32 -3.87
CA ILE A 109 -3.86 -7.66 -3.86
C ILE A 109 -4.88 -8.79 -3.95
N TYR A 110 -5.59 -9.03 -2.85
CA TYR A 110 -6.60 -10.07 -2.73
C TYR A 110 -7.95 -9.57 -3.29
N GLY A 111 -8.62 -10.42 -4.08
CA GLY A 111 -10.04 -10.35 -4.41
C GLY A 111 -10.50 -11.74 -4.90
N PRO A 112 -11.70 -12.21 -4.51
CA PRO A 112 -12.13 -13.62 -4.57
C PRO A 112 -12.20 -14.25 -5.96
#